data_AF-A0A2A2QXJ5-F1
#
_entry.id   AF-A0A2A2QXJ5-F1
#
_cell.length_a   1.000
_cell.length_b   1.000
_cell.length_c   1.000
_cell.angle_alpha   90.00
_cell.angle_beta   90.00
_cell.angle_gamma   90.00
#
_symmetry.space_group_name_H-M   'P 1'
#
loop_
_entity.id
_entity.type
_entity.pdbx_description
1 polymer ?
#
loop_
_entity_poly.entity_id
_entity_poly.type
_entity_poly.pdbx_seq_one_letter_code
_entity_poly.pdbx_strand_id
1 'polypeptide(L)'
;MSLNGVVLLSSLLDFRTLSASQGDDLSYQVFLPLYTSVAHFHGKLKGDRNALVKEARGFAAGDYALALLAGSALDPAKRQAIAEKLSALTSLPVPLILEANLRIDPTRFRGALLRKEGKVVGRFDARVAWPTTDPSSDIPEYDPSFSLALGAYSTTMLSYLGGELGWKEDSPYEILTGKVHPWKMGSGNGYVNMSGRLATAMRDNPHLRVLVMGGLTDLATPPDGIAYSLSHLLDLPEAARKNIVYADYEAGHMFYLNPPDLVKGRKDLVDFINGGQP
;
A
#
# COMPACT_ATOMS: atom_id res chain seq x y z
N MET A 1 -19.97 -3.66 23.54
CA MET A 1 -18.87 -2.70 23.25
C MET A 1 -19.49 -1.38 22.78
N SER A 2 -19.01 -0.21 23.21
CA SER A 2 -19.58 1.12 22.88
C SER A 2 -18.99 1.80 21.64
N LEU A 3 -18.11 1.12 20.91
CA LEU A 3 -17.45 1.66 19.72
C LEU A 3 -18.39 1.65 18.51
N ASN A 4 -18.65 2.81 17.90
CA ASN A 4 -19.56 2.93 16.76
C ASN A 4 -18.88 2.71 15.40
N GLY A 5 -17.59 3.01 15.28
CA GLY A 5 -16.87 2.83 14.02
C GLY A 5 -15.35 2.81 14.16
N VAL A 6 -14.69 2.27 13.13
CA VAL A 6 -13.24 2.27 12.94
C VAL A 6 -12.96 2.87 11.56
N VAL A 7 -12.01 3.81 11.50
CA VAL A 7 -11.49 4.35 10.23
C VAL A 7 -10.07 3.84 10.03
N LEU A 8 -9.82 3.20 8.90
CA LEU A 8 -8.56 2.64 8.48
C LEU A 8 -8.02 3.46 7.30
N LEU A 9 -7.17 4.45 7.58
CA LEU A 9 -6.53 5.30 6.59
C LEU A 9 -5.20 4.68 6.17
N SER A 10 -5.07 4.31 4.89
CA SER A 10 -3.86 3.72 4.28
C SER A 10 -3.26 2.61 5.17
N SER A 11 -4.13 1.75 5.67
CA SER A 11 -3.84 0.91 6.84
C SER A 11 -3.28 -0.47 6.48
N LEU A 12 -2.81 -1.17 7.51
CA LEU A 12 -2.28 -2.52 7.48
C LEU A 12 -2.91 -3.33 8.62
N LEU A 13 -3.49 -4.48 8.30
CA LEU A 13 -3.98 -5.42 9.32
C LEU A 13 -3.16 -6.71 9.40
N ASP A 14 -2.64 -7.20 8.28
CA ASP A 14 -1.86 -8.43 8.21
C ASP A 14 -0.50 -8.15 7.57
N PHE A 15 0.58 -8.24 8.34
CA PHE A 15 1.92 -7.94 7.84
C PHE A 15 2.36 -8.85 6.69
N ARG A 16 1.73 -10.02 6.47
CA ARG A 16 2.01 -10.88 5.31
C ARG A 16 1.73 -10.18 3.99
N THR A 17 0.79 -9.23 3.97
CA THR A 17 0.47 -8.47 2.75
C THR A 17 1.53 -7.43 2.39
N LEU A 18 2.52 -7.19 3.27
CA LEU A 18 3.66 -6.30 3.02
C LEU A 18 5.01 -7.03 3.03
N SER A 19 5.17 -7.99 3.92
CA SER A 19 6.44 -8.63 4.23
C SER A 19 6.48 -10.03 3.64
N ALA A 20 6.94 -10.12 2.39
CA ALA A 20 7.28 -11.40 1.79
C ALA A 20 8.29 -12.16 2.66
N SER A 21 8.19 -13.48 2.66
CA SER A 21 9.23 -14.36 3.17
C SER A 21 9.41 -15.53 2.22
N GLN A 22 10.42 -16.36 2.46
CA GLN A 22 10.65 -17.52 1.62
C GLN A 22 9.43 -18.46 1.66
N GLY A 23 8.75 -18.61 0.53
CA GLY A 23 7.53 -19.41 0.40
C GLY A 23 6.23 -18.68 0.75
N ASP A 24 6.29 -17.44 1.25
CA ASP A 24 5.13 -16.55 1.38
C ASP A 24 5.17 -15.46 0.30
N ASP A 25 4.40 -15.70 -0.75
CA ASP A 25 4.34 -14.87 -1.95
C ASP A 25 3.10 -13.96 -2.01
N LEU A 26 2.38 -13.82 -0.90
CA LEU A 26 1.13 -13.06 -0.85
C LEU A 26 1.35 -11.59 -1.21
N SER A 27 2.41 -10.96 -0.68
CA SER A 27 2.66 -9.54 -0.93
C SER A 27 2.82 -9.25 -2.42
N TYR A 28 3.58 -10.06 -3.17
CA TYR A 28 3.79 -9.85 -4.61
C TYR A 28 2.48 -9.84 -5.41
N GLN A 29 1.50 -10.66 -5.00
CA GLN A 29 0.19 -10.72 -5.64
C GLN A 29 -0.63 -9.46 -5.36
N VAL A 30 -0.73 -9.03 -4.09
CA VAL A 30 -1.55 -7.87 -3.72
C VAL A 30 -0.95 -6.53 -4.17
N PHE A 31 0.36 -6.47 -4.44
CA PHE A 31 0.99 -5.27 -5.01
C PHE A 31 0.79 -5.12 -6.52
N LEU A 32 0.51 -6.21 -7.25
CA LEU A 32 0.45 -6.16 -8.72
C LEU A 32 -0.59 -5.16 -9.28
N PRO A 33 -1.85 -5.12 -8.79
CA PRO A 33 -2.83 -4.15 -9.28
C PRO A 33 -2.38 -2.69 -9.09
N LEU A 34 -1.67 -2.42 -7.99
CA LEU A 34 -1.13 -1.11 -7.70
C LEU A 34 0.01 -0.73 -8.66
N TYR A 35 0.92 -1.66 -8.98
CA TYR A 35 1.95 -1.42 -10.00
C TYR A 35 1.35 -1.04 -11.35
N THR A 36 0.25 -1.67 -11.74
CA THR A 36 -0.50 -1.33 -12.95
C THR A 36 -1.08 0.08 -12.89
N SER A 37 -1.71 0.45 -11.77
CA SER A 37 -2.22 1.82 -11.54
C SER A 37 -1.12 2.87 -11.67
N VAL A 38 0.04 2.63 -11.04
CA VAL A 38 1.17 3.56 -11.05
C VAL A 38 1.82 3.64 -12.45
N ALA A 39 1.99 2.51 -13.14
CA ALA A 39 2.52 2.50 -14.51
C ALA A 39 1.59 3.24 -15.49
N HIS A 40 0.27 3.11 -15.32
CA HIS A 40 -0.71 3.89 -16.08
C HIS A 40 -0.61 5.39 -15.78
N PHE A 41 -0.51 5.79 -14.50
CA PHE A 41 -0.37 7.20 -14.10
C PHE A 41 0.84 7.86 -14.76
N HIS A 42 1.98 7.18 -14.83
CA HIS A 42 3.19 7.66 -15.50
C HIS A 42 3.16 7.52 -17.03
N GLY A 43 2.02 7.17 -17.60
CA GLY A 43 1.80 7.05 -19.04
C GLY A 43 2.55 5.89 -19.70
N LYS A 44 3.08 4.96 -18.91
CA LYS A 44 3.79 3.76 -19.38
C LYS A 44 2.84 2.69 -19.91
N LEU A 45 1.61 2.67 -19.38
CA LEU A 45 0.50 1.90 -19.92
C LEU A 45 -0.53 2.83 -20.56
N LYS A 46 -1.21 2.37 -21.60
CA LYS A 46 -2.27 3.10 -22.31
C LYS A 46 -3.60 2.35 -22.18
N GLY A 47 -4.71 3.07 -22.29
CA GLY A 47 -6.07 2.52 -22.20
C GLY A 47 -6.79 2.95 -20.92
N ASP A 48 -7.89 2.26 -20.62
CA ASP A 48 -8.68 2.50 -19.40
C ASP A 48 -7.97 1.92 -18.18
N ARG A 49 -7.65 2.78 -17.20
CA ARG A 49 -6.94 2.39 -15.98
C ARG A 49 -7.69 1.31 -15.22
N ASN A 50 -9.00 1.47 -15.05
CA ASN A 50 -9.79 0.61 -14.18
C ASN A 50 -9.90 -0.81 -14.77
N ALA A 51 -10.03 -0.92 -16.09
CA ALA A 51 -9.97 -2.19 -16.80
C ALA A 51 -8.61 -2.89 -16.62
N LEU A 52 -7.50 -2.15 -16.78
CA LEU A 52 -6.15 -2.69 -16.58
C LEU A 52 -5.92 -3.17 -15.14
N VAL A 53 -6.32 -2.37 -14.15
CA VAL A 53 -6.21 -2.73 -12.72
C VAL A 53 -7.08 -3.96 -12.40
N LYS A 54 -8.29 -4.03 -12.98
CA LYS A 54 -9.16 -5.21 -12.83
C LYS A 54 -8.54 -6.46 -13.45
N GLU A 55 -7.94 -6.34 -14.63
CA GLU A 55 -7.20 -7.41 -15.30
C GLU A 55 -6.01 -7.86 -14.44
N ALA A 56 -5.22 -6.92 -13.94
CA ALA A 56 -4.08 -7.20 -13.07
C ALA A 56 -4.51 -7.95 -11.80
N ARG A 57 -5.63 -7.56 -11.18
CA ARG A 57 -6.21 -8.24 -10.03
C ARG A 57 -6.65 -9.67 -10.35
N GLY A 58 -7.31 -9.86 -11.49
CA GLY A 58 -7.71 -11.20 -11.95
C GLY A 58 -6.51 -12.11 -12.23
N PHE A 59 -5.49 -11.58 -12.90
CA PHE A 59 -4.24 -12.30 -13.16
C PHE A 59 -3.47 -12.62 -11.86
N ALA A 60 -3.42 -11.67 -10.92
CA ALA A 60 -2.78 -11.86 -9.61
C ALA A 60 -3.39 -13.04 -8.83
N ALA A 61 -4.72 -13.12 -8.79
CA ALA A 61 -5.46 -14.18 -8.10
C ALA A 61 -5.54 -15.51 -8.88
N GLY A 62 -5.09 -15.53 -10.13
CA GLY A 62 -5.15 -16.69 -11.03
C GLY A 62 -3.77 -17.21 -11.39
N ASP A 63 -3.42 -17.09 -12.67
CA ASP A 63 -2.20 -17.65 -13.25
C ASP A 63 -0.92 -17.22 -12.52
N TYR A 64 -0.87 -15.99 -12.00
CA TYR A 64 0.30 -15.53 -11.25
C TYR A 64 0.44 -16.25 -9.90
N ALA A 65 -0.65 -16.36 -9.13
CA ALA A 65 -0.65 -17.13 -7.89
C ALA A 65 -0.22 -18.59 -8.11
N LEU A 66 -0.75 -19.24 -9.16
CA LEU A 66 -0.38 -20.61 -9.52
C LEU A 66 1.10 -20.72 -9.92
N ALA A 67 1.63 -19.74 -10.65
CA ALA A 67 3.03 -19.71 -11.03
C ALA A 67 3.96 -19.54 -9.82
N LEU A 68 3.61 -18.66 -8.88
CA LEU A 68 4.38 -18.47 -7.65
C LEU A 68 4.35 -19.73 -6.78
N LEU A 69 3.18 -20.36 -6.63
CA LEU A 69 3.00 -21.62 -5.89
C LEU A 69 3.82 -22.78 -6.46
N ALA A 70 3.95 -22.85 -7.79
CA ALA A 70 4.78 -23.87 -8.44
C ALA A 70 6.29 -23.73 -8.11
N GLY A 71 6.72 -22.54 -7.68
CA GLY A 71 8.11 -22.29 -7.27
C GLY A 71 9.12 -22.69 -8.34
N SER A 72 10.15 -23.44 -7.96
CA SER A 72 11.19 -23.93 -8.88
C SER A 72 10.72 -25.03 -9.82
N ALA A 73 9.56 -25.64 -9.59
CA ALA A 73 8.97 -26.64 -10.48
C ALA A 73 8.19 -26.01 -11.65
N LEU A 74 8.10 -24.67 -11.72
CA LEU A 74 7.43 -23.98 -12.81
C LEU A 74 8.16 -24.24 -14.14
N ASP A 75 7.42 -24.75 -15.12
CA ASP A 75 7.92 -24.97 -16.48
C ASP A 75 8.56 -23.69 -17.07
N PRO A 76 9.74 -23.76 -17.71
CA PRO A 76 10.43 -22.59 -18.24
C PRO A 76 9.61 -21.77 -19.25
N ALA A 77 8.81 -22.41 -20.10
CA ALA A 77 7.96 -21.70 -21.05
C ALA A 77 6.81 -20.98 -20.34
N LYS A 78 6.22 -21.61 -19.31
CA LYS A 78 5.25 -20.93 -18.44
C LYS A 78 5.88 -19.76 -17.68
N ARG A 79 7.08 -19.94 -17.13
CA ARG A 79 7.83 -18.86 -16.44
C ARG A 79 8.03 -17.65 -17.35
N GLN A 80 8.39 -17.89 -18.61
CA GLN A 80 8.53 -16.84 -19.63
C GLN A 80 7.19 -16.12 -19.89
N ALA A 81 6.11 -16.88 -20.11
CA ALA A 81 4.79 -16.31 -20.37
C ALA A 81 4.26 -15.45 -19.20
N ILE A 82 4.51 -15.89 -17.95
CA ILE A 82 4.15 -15.11 -16.75
C ILE A 82 4.97 -13.82 -16.68
N ALA A 83 6.26 -13.86 -16.99
CA ALA A 83 7.10 -12.67 -17.02
C ALA A 83 6.65 -11.66 -18.09
N GLU A 84 6.25 -12.13 -19.27
CA GLU A 84 5.68 -11.30 -20.34
C GLU A 84 4.36 -10.66 -19.90
N LYS A 85 3.51 -11.43 -19.22
CA LYS A 85 2.24 -10.90 -18.70
C LYS A 85 2.45 -9.85 -17.61
N LEU A 86 3.37 -10.10 -16.67
CA LEU A 86 3.79 -9.12 -15.67
C LEU A 86 4.38 -7.86 -16.33
N SER A 87 5.19 -8.02 -17.38
CA SER A 87 5.74 -6.88 -18.13
C SER A 87 4.64 -6.04 -18.75
N ALA A 88 3.64 -6.67 -19.38
CA ALA A 88 2.49 -5.97 -19.96
C ALA A 88 1.66 -5.21 -18.92
N LEU A 89 1.57 -5.71 -17.68
CA LEU A 89 0.79 -5.10 -16.61
C LEU A 89 1.56 -4.07 -15.77
N THR A 90 2.89 -4.06 -15.82
CA THR A 90 3.73 -3.20 -14.97
C THR A 90 4.64 -2.25 -15.75
N SER A 91 4.75 -2.46 -17.08
CA SER A 91 5.74 -1.83 -17.95
C SER A 91 7.21 -2.11 -17.56
N LEU A 92 7.46 -3.08 -16.66
CA LEU A 92 8.83 -3.47 -16.32
C LEU A 92 9.43 -4.38 -17.39
N PRO A 93 10.74 -4.30 -17.68
CA PRO A 93 11.38 -5.18 -18.64
C PRO A 93 11.30 -6.66 -18.22
N VAL A 94 10.96 -7.55 -19.15
CA VAL A 94 10.95 -9.00 -18.92
C VAL A 94 12.25 -9.52 -18.30
N PRO A 95 13.46 -9.10 -18.73
CA PRO A 95 14.70 -9.55 -18.09
C PRO A 95 14.77 -9.25 -16.59
N LEU A 96 14.31 -8.07 -16.16
CA LEU A 96 14.27 -7.70 -14.74
C LEU A 96 13.29 -8.57 -13.95
N ILE A 97 12.13 -8.87 -14.54
CA ILE A 97 11.11 -9.72 -13.92
C ILE A 97 11.61 -11.15 -13.76
N LEU A 98 12.31 -11.68 -14.77
CA LEU A 98 12.92 -13.01 -14.73
C LEU A 98 14.07 -13.05 -13.72
N GLU A 99 14.89 -12.01 -13.63
CA GLU A 99 15.96 -11.90 -12.63
C GLU A 99 15.38 -11.92 -11.21
N ALA A 100 14.24 -11.24 -11.01
CA ALA A 100 13.51 -11.22 -9.76
C ALA A 100 12.72 -12.53 -9.48
N ASN A 101 12.87 -13.58 -10.30
CA ASN A 101 12.10 -14.83 -10.18
C ASN A 101 10.59 -14.59 -10.09
N LEU A 102 10.08 -13.69 -10.95
CA LEU A 102 8.68 -13.26 -11.02
C LEU A 102 8.20 -12.47 -9.78
N ARG A 103 9.05 -12.18 -8.79
CA ARG A 103 8.69 -11.56 -7.51
C ARG A 103 9.19 -10.11 -7.44
N ILE A 104 8.30 -9.18 -7.80
CA ILE A 104 8.65 -7.77 -7.92
C ILE A 104 8.40 -7.07 -6.58
N ASP A 105 9.48 -6.79 -5.84
CA ASP A 105 9.43 -6.00 -4.62
C ASP A 105 9.05 -4.53 -4.91
N PRO A 106 8.22 -3.87 -4.07
CA PRO A 106 7.79 -2.49 -4.30
C PRO A 106 8.95 -1.49 -4.30
N THR A 107 10.01 -1.72 -3.52
CA THR A 107 11.22 -0.90 -3.54
C THR A 107 11.94 -1.02 -4.88
N ARG A 108 12.04 -2.24 -5.43
CA ARG A 108 12.62 -2.45 -6.75
C ARG A 108 11.77 -1.82 -7.85
N PHE A 109 10.43 -1.95 -7.77
CA PHE A 109 9.51 -1.29 -8.69
C PHE A 109 9.71 0.24 -8.72
N ARG A 110 9.91 0.87 -7.54
CA ARG A 110 10.14 2.32 -7.42
C ARG A 110 11.34 2.82 -8.22
N GLY A 111 12.44 2.06 -8.23
CA GLY A 111 13.64 2.39 -8.98
C GLY A 111 13.56 2.00 -10.46
N ALA A 112 12.74 1.01 -10.82
CA ALA A 112 12.73 0.44 -12.16
C ALA A 112 11.79 1.16 -13.14
N LEU A 113 10.60 1.61 -12.70
CA LEU A 113 9.55 2.11 -13.60
C LEU A 113 10.00 3.28 -14.49
N LEU A 114 10.73 4.25 -13.90
CA LEU A 114 11.19 5.47 -14.55
C LEU A 114 12.71 5.52 -14.72
N ARG A 115 13.38 4.37 -14.71
CA ARG A 115 14.84 4.30 -14.74
C ARG A 115 15.44 4.96 -15.98
N LYS A 116 14.79 4.81 -17.14
CA LYS A 116 15.22 5.44 -18.40
C LYS A 116 15.13 6.98 -18.36
N GLU A 117 14.25 7.52 -17.53
CA GLU A 117 14.13 8.96 -17.28
C GLU A 117 15.07 9.45 -16.17
N GLY A 118 15.88 8.56 -15.58
CA GLY A 118 16.78 8.89 -14.47
C GLY A 118 16.03 9.27 -13.20
N LYS A 119 14.82 8.71 -12.98
CA LYS A 119 13.96 9.05 -11.84
C LYS A 119 13.58 7.84 -11.01
N VAL A 120 13.27 8.09 -9.75
CA VAL A 120 12.62 7.16 -8.82
C VAL A 120 11.23 7.67 -8.46
N VAL A 121 10.28 6.78 -8.21
CA VAL A 121 8.94 7.15 -7.74
C VAL A 121 8.82 7.01 -6.22
N GLY A 122 7.91 7.80 -5.64
CA GLY A 122 7.66 7.82 -4.20
C GLY A 122 7.14 6.51 -3.65
N ARG A 123 7.45 6.20 -2.38
CA ARG A 123 6.86 5.06 -1.67
C ARG A 123 5.49 5.45 -1.11
N PHE A 124 5.40 6.61 -0.47
CA PHE A 124 4.12 7.10 0.05
C PHE A 124 3.19 7.63 -1.04
N ASP A 125 3.69 8.24 -2.10
CA ASP A 125 2.87 8.58 -3.26
C ASP A 125 3.67 8.41 -4.54
N ALA A 126 3.38 7.32 -5.26
CA ALA A 126 4.11 6.97 -6.46
C ALA A 126 3.86 7.91 -7.64
N ARG A 127 2.92 8.87 -7.54
CA ARG A 127 2.77 9.96 -8.53
C ARG A 127 3.94 10.93 -8.49
N VAL A 128 4.56 11.09 -7.32
CA VAL A 128 5.73 11.96 -7.13
C VAL A 128 6.97 11.21 -7.63
N ALA A 129 7.70 11.83 -8.55
CA ALA A 129 8.90 11.27 -9.13
C ALA A 129 10.01 12.32 -9.30
N TRP A 130 11.19 12.04 -8.74
CA TRP A 130 12.35 12.94 -8.75
C TRP A 130 13.61 12.22 -9.25
N PRO A 131 14.67 12.96 -9.61
CA PRO A 131 15.93 12.37 -10.08
C PRO A 131 16.52 11.35 -9.10
N THR A 132 17.00 10.22 -9.60
CA THR A 132 17.75 9.27 -8.76
C THR A 132 19.08 9.89 -8.30
N THR A 133 19.51 9.57 -7.08
CA THR A 133 20.84 9.91 -6.57
C THR A 133 21.91 8.93 -7.05
N ASP A 134 21.51 7.69 -7.34
CA ASP A 134 22.36 6.65 -7.89
C ASP A 134 21.62 5.91 -9.03
N PRO A 135 22.00 6.12 -10.30
CA PRO A 135 21.42 5.41 -11.44
C PRO A 135 21.77 3.91 -11.50
N SER A 136 22.83 3.49 -10.80
CA SER A 136 23.31 2.10 -10.79
C SER A 136 22.59 1.24 -9.76
N SER A 137 22.11 1.84 -8.66
CA SER A 137 21.35 1.14 -7.62
C SER A 137 19.96 0.70 -8.09
N ASP A 138 19.56 -0.49 -7.66
CA ASP A 138 18.19 -1.00 -7.80
C ASP A 138 17.26 -0.54 -6.67
N ILE A 139 17.84 0.04 -5.62
CA ILE A 139 17.15 0.46 -4.40
C ILE A 139 17.23 1.99 -4.31
N PRO A 140 16.11 2.71 -4.43
CA PRO A 140 16.09 4.15 -4.20
C PRO A 140 16.52 4.50 -2.77
N GLU A 141 17.52 5.38 -2.65
CA GLU A 141 18.05 5.83 -1.35
C GLU A 141 17.07 6.71 -0.56
N TYR A 142 16.13 7.34 -1.26
CA TYR A 142 15.17 8.27 -0.68
C TYR A 142 13.78 8.09 -1.27
N ASP A 143 12.80 8.72 -0.64
CA ASP A 143 11.42 8.78 -1.11
C ASP A 143 11.05 10.22 -1.50
N PRO A 144 10.88 10.53 -2.80
CA PRO A 144 10.44 11.85 -3.27
C PRO A 144 9.15 12.35 -2.60
N SER A 145 8.19 11.46 -2.35
CA SER A 145 6.91 11.81 -1.73
C SER A 145 7.05 12.13 -0.24
N PHE A 146 8.01 11.49 0.44
CA PHE A 146 8.33 11.83 1.83
C PHE A 146 9.09 13.16 1.92
N SER A 147 10.08 13.37 1.04
CA SER A 147 10.87 14.59 0.99
C SER A 147 10.01 15.85 0.77
N LEU A 148 8.93 15.74 -0.02
CA LEU A 148 7.95 16.81 -0.22
C LEU A 148 7.24 17.20 1.09
N ALA A 149 6.88 16.22 1.91
CA ALA A 149 6.10 16.43 3.12
C ALA A 149 6.95 16.85 4.32
N LEU A 150 8.18 16.33 4.41
CA LEU A 150 9.01 16.38 5.61
C LEU A 150 9.17 17.79 6.18
N GLY A 151 9.57 18.77 5.37
CA GLY A 151 9.82 20.14 5.83
C GLY A 151 8.59 20.80 6.45
N ALA A 152 7.44 20.68 5.77
CA ALA A 152 6.19 21.28 6.24
C ALA A 152 5.76 20.68 7.59
N TYR A 153 5.76 19.35 7.73
CA TYR A 153 5.37 18.70 8.98
C TYR A 153 6.34 18.98 10.13
N SER A 154 7.66 18.94 9.88
CA SER A 154 8.67 19.26 10.89
C SER A 154 8.49 20.66 11.45
N THR A 155 8.41 21.66 10.57
CA THR A 155 8.35 23.06 10.98
C THR A 155 7.03 23.36 11.68
N THR A 156 5.90 22.85 11.18
CA THR A 156 4.59 23.05 11.83
C THR A 156 4.55 22.40 13.20
N MET A 157 5.06 21.17 13.34
CA MET A 157 5.08 20.50 14.64
C MET A 157 5.98 21.22 15.65
N LEU A 158 7.19 21.64 15.25
CA LEU A 158 8.10 22.39 16.12
C LEU A 158 7.49 23.74 16.55
N SER A 159 6.84 24.45 15.62
CA SER A 159 6.13 25.69 15.92
C SER A 159 4.99 25.47 16.93
N TYR A 160 4.20 24.40 16.73
CA TYR A 160 3.09 24.07 17.62
C TYR A 160 3.57 23.67 19.03
N LEU A 161 4.55 22.79 19.12
CA LEU A 161 5.12 22.33 20.39
C LEU A 161 5.74 23.50 21.18
N GLY A 162 6.67 24.24 20.57
CA GLY A 162 7.42 25.28 21.27
C GLY A 162 6.61 26.56 21.49
N GLY A 163 5.81 26.96 20.50
CA GLY A 163 5.04 28.20 20.53
C GLY A 163 3.72 28.08 21.28
N GLU A 164 2.83 27.22 20.79
CA GLU A 164 1.46 27.12 21.33
C GLU A 164 1.38 26.30 22.62
N LEU A 165 2.05 25.15 22.67
CA LEU A 165 2.03 24.29 23.86
C LEU A 165 3.09 24.67 24.89
N GLY A 166 4.05 25.53 24.54
CA GLY A 166 5.13 25.96 25.43
C GLY A 166 6.06 24.82 25.87
N TRP A 167 6.21 23.78 25.04
CA TRP A 167 7.13 22.68 25.26
C TRP A 167 8.59 23.15 25.13
N LYS A 168 9.34 23.10 26.24
CA LYS A 168 10.70 23.67 26.37
C LYS A 168 11.77 22.59 26.54
N GLU A 169 11.80 21.63 25.62
CA GLU A 169 12.85 20.62 25.56
C GLU A 169 13.78 20.91 24.38
N ASP A 170 15.09 20.76 24.57
CA ASP A 170 16.11 20.99 23.52
C ASP A 170 16.46 19.69 22.76
N SER A 171 15.62 18.66 22.91
CA SER A 171 15.79 17.40 22.21
C SER A 171 15.39 17.55 20.73
N PRO A 172 16.19 17.01 19.79
CA PRO A 172 15.80 16.99 18.38
C PRO A 172 14.45 16.31 18.17
N TYR A 173 13.57 16.93 17.37
CA TYR A 173 12.33 16.29 16.94
C TYR A 173 12.63 15.29 15.82
N GLU A 174 12.50 14.01 16.14
CA GLU A 174 12.85 12.89 15.28
C GLU A 174 11.62 12.39 14.50
N ILE A 175 11.65 12.48 13.16
CA ILE A 175 10.56 12.01 12.29
C ILE A 175 10.95 10.69 11.65
N LEU A 176 10.10 9.67 11.79
CA LEU A 176 10.30 8.32 11.24
C LEU A 176 11.74 7.79 11.44
N THR A 177 12.23 7.92 12.67
CA THR A 177 13.62 7.60 13.03
C THR A 177 13.82 6.11 13.31
N GLY A 178 15.00 5.57 12.97
CA GLY A 178 15.38 4.19 13.32
C GLY A 178 15.64 3.97 14.81
N LYS A 179 15.78 5.04 15.60
CA LYS A 179 16.10 4.99 17.04
C LYS A 179 15.07 4.27 17.90
N VAL A 180 13.84 4.10 17.39
CA VAL A 180 12.77 3.37 18.10
C VAL A 180 12.85 1.85 17.94
N HIS A 181 13.80 1.34 17.13
CA HIS A 181 13.98 -0.09 16.93
C HIS A 181 14.90 -0.73 17.99
N PRO A 182 14.67 -2.01 18.35
CA PRO A 182 13.62 -2.88 17.81
C PRO A 182 12.26 -2.66 18.47
N TRP A 183 11.20 -2.54 17.65
CA TRP A 183 9.81 -2.55 18.13
C TRP A 183 9.42 -3.93 18.68
N LYS A 184 8.79 -3.96 19.85
CA LYS A 184 8.20 -5.19 20.41
C LYS A 184 6.80 -5.41 19.86
N MET A 185 6.70 -6.16 18.76
CA MET A 185 5.43 -6.37 18.06
C MET A 185 4.58 -7.53 18.61
N GLY A 186 5.14 -8.37 19.49
CA GLY A 186 4.39 -9.43 20.18
C GLY A 186 3.91 -10.60 19.30
N SER A 187 4.43 -10.78 18.09
CA SER A 187 4.02 -11.84 17.17
C SER A 187 4.81 -13.15 17.28
N GLY A 188 5.87 -13.20 18.11
CA GLY A 188 6.72 -14.38 18.25
C GLY A 188 7.32 -14.80 16.91
N ASN A 189 7.15 -16.08 16.54
CA ASN A 189 7.60 -16.64 15.26
C ASN A 189 6.61 -16.40 14.10
N GLY A 190 5.58 -15.60 14.31
CA GLY A 190 4.55 -15.31 13.30
C GLY A 190 4.56 -13.86 12.84
N TYR A 191 3.70 -13.58 11.87
CA TYR A 191 3.40 -12.23 11.43
C TYR A 191 2.46 -11.51 12.40
N VAL A 192 2.63 -10.21 12.54
CA VAL A 192 1.67 -9.36 13.24
C VAL A 192 0.38 -9.33 12.43
N ASN A 193 -0.73 -9.70 13.05
CA ASN A 193 -2.03 -9.72 12.39
C ASN A 193 -3.14 -9.29 13.35
N MET A 194 -3.85 -8.23 12.99
CA MET A 194 -4.93 -7.62 13.77
C MET A 194 -6.33 -7.98 13.24
N SER A 195 -6.40 -8.72 12.13
CA SER A 195 -7.66 -9.09 11.45
C SER A 195 -8.61 -9.83 12.39
N GLY A 196 -8.11 -10.78 13.19
CA GLY A 196 -8.93 -11.52 14.15
C GLY A 196 -9.55 -10.65 15.25
N ARG A 197 -8.82 -9.62 15.72
CA ARG A 197 -9.35 -8.67 16.71
C ARG A 197 -10.45 -7.80 16.12
N LEU A 198 -10.30 -7.38 14.87
CA LEU A 198 -11.34 -6.66 14.16
C LEU A 198 -12.58 -7.53 13.95
N ALA A 199 -12.42 -8.80 13.54
CA ALA A 199 -13.53 -9.74 13.40
C ALA A 199 -14.30 -9.94 14.71
N THR A 200 -13.60 -10.13 15.84
CA THR A 200 -14.22 -10.21 17.16
C THR A 200 -14.99 -8.94 17.50
N ALA A 201 -14.40 -7.75 17.31
CA ALA A 201 -15.08 -6.49 17.59
C ALA A 201 -16.36 -6.31 16.75
N MET A 202 -16.33 -6.72 15.48
CA MET A 202 -17.50 -6.65 14.60
C MET A 202 -18.57 -7.72 14.91
N ARG A 203 -18.19 -8.86 15.50
CA ARG A 203 -19.16 -9.85 16.01
C ARG A 203 -19.82 -9.38 17.30
N ASP A 204 -19.03 -8.87 18.22
CA ASP A 204 -19.49 -8.39 19.53
C ASP A 204 -20.33 -7.11 19.41
N ASN A 205 -20.14 -6.35 18.33
CA ASN A 205 -20.99 -5.25 17.93
C ASN A 205 -21.38 -5.37 16.44
N PRO A 206 -22.50 -6.02 16.10
CA PRO A 206 -22.99 -6.14 14.73
C PRO A 206 -23.34 -4.80 14.05
N HIS A 207 -23.37 -3.69 14.79
CA HIS A 207 -23.55 -2.34 14.25
C HIS A 207 -22.23 -1.58 14.08
N LEU A 208 -21.09 -2.19 14.42
CA LEU A 208 -19.77 -1.58 14.23
C LEU A 208 -19.52 -1.36 12.74
N ARG A 209 -19.20 -0.12 12.37
CA ARG A 209 -18.89 0.28 11.00
C ARG A 209 -17.39 0.37 10.79
N VAL A 210 -16.92 0.00 9.60
CA VAL A 210 -15.50 0.10 9.23
C VAL A 210 -15.40 0.87 7.92
N LEU A 211 -14.68 1.98 7.94
CA LEU A 211 -14.32 2.73 6.74
C LEU A 211 -12.85 2.48 6.41
N VAL A 212 -12.59 1.97 5.22
CA VAL A 212 -11.25 1.79 4.66
C VAL A 212 -11.00 2.88 3.64
N MET A 213 -9.97 3.70 3.86
CA MET A 213 -9.59 4.79 2.98
C MET A 213 -8.23 4.46 2.36
N GLY A 214 -8.18 4.22 1.04
CA GLY A 214 -6.99 3.71 0.35
C GLY A 214 -6.50 4.61 -0.77
N GLY A 215 -5.18 4.82 -0.85
CA GLY A 215 -4.56 5.54 -1.95
C GLY A 215 -4.23 4.63 -3.14
N LEU A 216 -4.66 5.00 -4.35
CA LEU A 216 -4.45 4.24 -5.59
C LEU A 216 -3.02 4.30 -6.13
N THR A 217 -2.12 5.01 -5.45
CA THR A 217 -0.68 5.08 -5.73
C THR A 217 0.20 4.89 -4.48
N ASP A 218 -0.34 4.23 -3.45
CA ASP A 218 0.34 3.96 -2.17
C ASP A 218 1.18 2.68 -2.20
N LEU A 219 2.49 2.81 -2.47
CA LEU A 219 3.43 1.68 -2.46
C LEU A 219 3.91 1.30 -1.04
N ALA A 220 3.42 1.97 0.01
CA ALA A 220 3.68 1.59 1.40
C ALA A 220 2.67 0.53 1.88
N THR A 221 1.37 0.75 1.61
CA THR A 221 0.25 -0.11 2.02
C THR A 221 -0.79 -0.21 0.91
N PRO A 222 -0.68 -1.17 -0.03
CA PRO A 222 -1.58 -1.25 -1.18
C PRO A 222 -3.03 -1.51 -0.74
N PRO A 223 -4.04 -0.87 -1.37
CA PRO A 223 -5.46 -1.11 -1.05
C PRO A 223 -5.87 -2.58 -1.13
N ASP A 224 -5.30 -3.34 -2.08
CA ASP A 224 -5.54 -4.76 -2.23
C ASP A 224 -5.04 -5.60 -1.04
N GLY A 225 -4.04 -5.13 -0.28
CA GLY A 225 -3.56 -5.80 0.94
C GLY A 225 -4.56 -5.73 2.09
N ILE A 226 -5.14 -4.55 2.33
CA ILE A 226 -6.20 -4.41 3.34
C ILE A 226 -7.48 -5.14 2.90
N ALA A 227 -7.85 -5.05 1.62
CA ALA A 227 -9.00 -5.79 1.07
C ALA A 227 -8.81 -7.31 1.21
N TYR A 228 -7.61 -7.83 0.96
CA TYR A 228 -7.28 -9.23 1.21
C TYR A 228 -7.51 -9.59 2.68
N SER A 229 -6.95 -8.82 3.62
CA SER A 229 -7.10 -9.07 5.06
C SER A 229 -8.58 -9.11 5.50
N LEU A 230 -9.39 -8.17 5.00
CA LEU A 230 -10.81 -8.05 5.36
C LEU A 230 -11.69 -9.13 4.70
N SER A 231 -11.35 -9.56 3.48
CA SER A 231 -12.03 -10.69 2.84
C SER A 231 -11.79 -12.01 3.58
N HIS A 232 -10.67 -12.14 4.29
CA HIS A 232 -10.28 -13.31 5.08
C HIS A 232 -10.78 -13.30 6.54
N LEU A 233 -11.70 -12.40 6.89
CA LEU A 233 -12.45 -12.50 8.15
C LEU A 233 -13.51 -13.62 8.02
N LEU A 234 -13.07 -14.88 8.05
CA LEU A 234 -13.89 -16.06 7.71
C LEU A 234 -15.04 -16.32 8.68
N ASP A 235 -14.90 -15.87 9.93
CA ASP A 235 -15.85 -16.03 11.02
C ASP A 235 -16.79 -14.81 11.17
N LEU A 236 -16.79 -13.89 10.21
CA LEU A 236 -17.64 -12.70 10.22
C LEU A 236 -18.96 -12.97 9.48
N PRO A 237 -20.13 -12.82 10.15
CA PRO A 237 -21.44 -12.96 9.50
C PRO A 237 -21.62 -11.96 8.36
N GLU A 238 -22.38 -12.34 7.33
CA GLU A 238 -22.63 -11.49 6.15
C GLU A 238 -23.21 -10.12 6.52
N ALA A 239 -24.11 -10.08 7.52
CA ALA A 239 -24.69 -8.84 8.01
C ALA A 239 -23.64 -7.87 8.55
N ALA A 240 -22.65 -8.35 9.31
CA ALA A 240 -21.56 -7.51 9.82
C ALA A 240 -20.57 -7.14 8.72
N ARG A 241 -20.36 -8.01 7.72
CA ARG A 241 -19.49 -7.72 6.56
C ARG A 241 -19.98 -6.51 5.75
N LYS A 242 -21.30 -6.30 5.66
CA LYS A 242 -21.90 -5.14 4.97
C LYS A 242 -21.57 -3.79 5.63
N ASN A 243 -21.05 -3.80 6.86
CA ASN A 243 -20.63 -2.59 7.56
C ASN A 243 -19.22 -2.12 7.17
N ILE A 244 -18.50 -2.88 6.34
CA ILE A 244 -17.18 -2.51 5.81
C ILE A 244 -17.40 -1.74 4.50
N VAL A 245 -16.94 -0.49 4.46
CA VAL A 245 -17.03 0.38 3.29
C VAL A 245 -15.63 0.79 2.86
N TYR A 246 -15.39 0.81 1.56
CA TYR A 246 -14.11 1.21 0.95
C TYR A 246 -14.29 2.55 0.24
N ALA A 247 -13.30 3.43 0.39
CA ALA A 247 -13.19 4.68 -0.33
C ALA A 247 -11.77 4.79 -0.90
N ASP A 248 -11.69 4.89 -2.23
CA ASP A 248 -10.43 5.05 -2.94
C ASP A 248 -10.13 6.53 -3.22
N TYR A 249 -8.85 6.86 -3.28
CA TYR A 249 -8.30 8.20 -3.52
C TYR A 249 -7.20 8.13 -4.58
N GLU A 250 -7.09 9.18 -5.40
CA GLU A 250 -6.18 9.18 -6.55
C GLU A 250 -4.70 9.25 -6.16
N ALA A 251 -4.42 9.80 -4.98
CA ALA A 251 -3.09 9.89 -4.38
C ALA A 251 -2.67 8.64 -3.61
N GLY A 252 -1.50 8.70 -2.98
CA GLY A 252 -0.95 7.57 -2.21
C GLY A 252 -1.33 7.59 -0.72
N HIS A 253 -0.41 7.11 0.11
CA HIS A 253 -0.51 6.90 1.55
C HIS A 253 -1.05 8.11 2.32
N MET A 254 -0.54 9.29 2.01
CA MET A 254 -0.99 10.57 2.57
C MET A 254 -1.87 11.29 1.55
N PHE A 255 -2.93 10.65 1.06
CA PHE A 255 -3.73 11.17 -0.05
C PHE A 255 -4.29 12.57 0.20
N TYR A 256 -4.48 12.94 1.47
CA TYR A 256 -4.91 14.27 1.90
C TYR A 256 -3.90 15.39 1.57
N LEU A 257 -2.70 15.07 1.10
CA LEU A 257 -1.78 16.05 0.51
C LEU A 257 -2.17 16.45 -0.93
N ASN A 258 -3.06 15.69 -1.56
CA ASN A 258 -3.68 16.04 -2.83
C ASN A 258 -5.01 16.79 -2.57
N PRO A 259 -5.15 18.07 -2.96
CA PRO A 259 -6.32 18.86 -2.57
C PRO A 259 -7.69 18.26 -2.95
N PRO A 260 -7.89 17.67 -4.15
CA PRO A 260 -9.15 16.98 -4.47
C PRO A 260 -9.45 15.81 -3.54
N ASP A 261 -8.45 14.99 -3.21
CA ASP A 261 -8.59 13.84 -2.31
C ASP A 261 -8.79 14.28 -0.86
N LEU A 262 -8.22 15.41 -0.43
CA LEU A 262 -8.49 16.02 0.87
C LEU A 262 -9.96 16.42 1.01
N VAL A 263 -10.50 17.11 0.00
CA VAL A 263 -11.92 17.53 0.00
C VAL A 263 -12.84 16.31 0.02
N LYS A 264 -12.58 15.32 -0.85
CA LYS A 264 -13.32 14.05 -0.86
C LYS A 264 -13.19 13.33 0.48
N GLY A 265 -11.97 13.13 0.98
CA GLY A 265 -11.69 12.40 2.21
C GLY A 265 -12.35 13.02 3.43
N ARG A 266 -12.40 14.36 3.51
CA ARG A 266 -13.15 15.06 4.55
C ARG A 266 -14.65 14.75 4.46
N LYS A 267 -15.23 14.83 3.26
CA LYS A 267 -16.66 14.53 3.06
C LYS A 267 -16.96 13.09 3.48
N ASP A 268 -16.21 12.12 2.97
CA ASP A 268 -16.39 10.69 3.26
C ASP A 268 -16.29 10.43 4.77
N LEU A 269 -15.31 11.04 5.46
CA LEU A 269 -15.14 10.90 6.90
C LEU A 269 -16.32 11.50 7.70
N VAL A 270 -16.79 12.69 7.32
CA VAL A 270 -17.92 13.34 7.98
C VAL A 270 -19.21 12.54 7.78
N ASP A 271 -19.45 12.06 6.56
CA ASP A 271 -20.62 11.24 6.25
C ASP A 271 -20.58 9.92 7.03
N PHE A 272 -19.40 9.27 7.11
CA PHE A 272 -19.21 8.10 7.94
C PHE A 272 -19.51 8.38 9.41
N ILE A 273 -18.98 9.45 10.01
CA ILE A 273 -19.22 9.79 11.41
C ILE A 273 -20.71 10.05 11.68
N ASN A 274 -21.42 10.67 10.74
CA ASN A 274 -22.84 11.01 10.89
C ASN A 274 -23.81 9.86 10.57
N GLY A 275 -23.32 8.65 10.29
CA GLY A 275 -24.19 7.51 9.96
C GLY A 275 -24.54 7.37 8.48
N GLY A 276 -24.08 8.29 7.62
CA GLY A 276 -24.25 8.23 6.17
C GLY A 276 -23.28 7.25 5.50
N GLN A 277 -23.54 6.91 4.23
CA GLN A 277 -22.56 6.20 3.42
C GLN A 277 -21.53 7.21 2.87
N PRO A 278 -20.22 6.95 3.05
CA PRO A 278 -19.16 7.77 2.47
C PRO A 278 -19.18 7.77 0.95
#